data_AF-A0A3C0FMH1-F1
#
_entry.id   AF-A0A3C0FMH1-F1
#
_cell.length_a   1.000
_cell.length_b   1.000
_cell.length_c   1.000
_cell.angle_alpha   90.00
_cell.angle_beta   90.00
_cell.angle_gamma   90.00
#
_symmetry.space_group_name_H-M   'P 1'
#
loop_
_entity.id
_entity.type
_entity.pdbx_description
1 polymer ?
#
loop_
_entity_poly.entity_id
_entity_poly.type
_entity_poly.pdbx_seq_one_letter_code
_entity_poly.pdbx_strand_id
1 'polypeptide(L)'
;MKIEDAGKLGASQLGQLFESLSSNEIARFTRAIESDRADPKLPLPHETILQVLRPRLASLKPERYPTPMRQFCDPFEDLLTSDDPNDKSIRISRSSLMPIWKVVVESGGPDFQQAMKDIEKAAATRDTAKLAIAERTLWKLGARTIEAQLENSHTGVKQERALATRLGSRVHLSAFSAVGKILHVGEEIAQLRERFPSAPIRVLDKNDVKWLRDLFMSISKTKPGFEPMFLLAVLARLLRPSELFKLIRVLSTKSDDRTIEKTNLAETGDLIIDLLAETVTEIEQGVGTGKDEAYILSLARWYASEFVRITREFKIRKDGRWG
;
A
#
# COMPACT_ATOMS: atom_id res chain seq x y z
N MET A 1 -11.20 22.38 -32.32
CA MET A 1 -11.13 21.06 -32.97
C MET A 1 -12.31 20.25 -32.45
N LYS A 2 -13.17 19.73 -33.33
CA LYS A 2 -14.38 19.00 -32.91
C LYS A 2 -13.97 17.62 -32.38
N ILE A 3 -14.62 17.16 -31.32
CA ILE A 3 -14.30 15.93 -30.58
C ILE A 3 -14.41 14.67 -31.47
N GLU A 4 -15.13 14.76 -32.59
CA GLU A 4 -15.31 13.70 -33.58
C GLU A 4 -14.02 13.33 -34.35
N ASP A 5 -13.01 14.21 -34.41
CA ASP A 5 -11.77 13.94 -35.15
C ASP A 5 -10.76 13.08 -34.34
N ALA A 6 -10.94 12.95 -33.03
CA ALA A 6 -10.02 12.20 -32.17
C ALA A 6 -10.08 10.68 -32.37
N GLY A 7 -11.21 10.15 -32.84
CA GLY A 7 -11.41 8.72 -33.10
C GLY A 7 -10.70 8.20 -34.36
N LYS A 8 -10.17 9.08 -35.22
CA LYS A 8 -9.50 8.73 -36.48
C LYS A 8 -7.99 8.99 -36.48
N LEU A 9 -7.42 9.50 -35.39
CA LEU A 9 -5.99 9.77 -35.30
C LEU A 9 -5.23 8.46 -35.06
N GLY A 10 -4.33 8.11 -35.99
CA GLY A 10 -3.43 6.97 -35.81
C GLY A 10 -2.48 7.18 -34.63
N ALA A 11 -1.98 6.10 -34.03
CA ALA A 11 -1.10 6.15 -32.84
C ALA A 11 0.11 7.09 -33.00
N SER A 12 0.62 7.27 -34.23
CA SER A 12 1.72 8.18 -34.57
C SER A 12 1.32 9.68 -34.50
N GLN A 13 0.11 10.03 -34.96
CA GLN A 13 -0.39 11.41 -34.91
C GLN A 13 -0.79 11.81 -33.49
N LEU A 14 -1.32 10.86 -32.70
CA LEU A 14 -1.53 11.05 -31.27
C LEU A 14 -0.21 11.29 -30.54
N GLY A 15 0.84 10.53 -30.86
CA GLY A 15 2.19 10.73 -30.31
C GLY A 15 2.72 12.15 -30.55
N GLN A 16 2.65 12.65 -31.79
CA GLN A 16 3.09 14.00 -32.14
C GLN A 16 2.27 15.10 -31.46
N LEU A 17 0.95 14.92 -31.35
CA LEU A 17 0.09 15.85 -30.62
C LEU A 17 0.51 15.94 -29.14
N PHE A 18 0.80 14.79 -28.51
CA PHE A 18 1.21 14.74 -27.11
C PHE A 18 2.63 15.23 -26.85
N GLU A 19 3.51 15.23 -27.85
CA GLU A 19 4.82 15.90 -27.75
C GLU A 19 4.70 17.42 -27.66
N SER A 20 3.63 18.00 -28.20
CA SER A 20 3.36 19.44 -28.16
C SER A 20 2.63 19.93 -26.90
N LEU A 21 2.10 19.02 -26.07
CA LEU A 21 1.35 19.37 -24.87
C LEU A 21 2.26 19.56 -23.64
N SER A 22 1.91 20.54 -22.81
CA SER A 22 2.55 20.72 -21.50
C SER A 22 2.19 19.60 -20.52
N SER A 23 3.00 19.43 -19.48
CA SER A 23 2.79 18.43 -18.42
C SER A 23 1.40 18.52 -17.76
N ASN A 24 0.87 19.74 -17.61
CA ASN A 24 -0.44 19.99 -17.00
C ASN A 24 -1.58 19.59 -17.94
N GLU A 25 -1.44 19.82 -19.24
CA GLU A 25 -2.42 19.40 -20.25
C GLU A 25 -2.47 17.88 -20.38
N ILE A 26 -1.31 17.21 -20.35
CA ILE A 26 -1.24 15.74 -20.32
C ILE A 26 -1.93 15.18 -19.08
N ALA A 27 -1.68 15.75 -17.89
CA ALA A 27 -2.32 15.34 -16.64
C ALA A 27 -3.85 15.48 -16.70
N ARG A 28 -4.35 16.64 -17.15
CA ARG A 28 -5.78 16.92 -17.30
C ARG A 28 -6.44 16.00 -18.33
N PHE A 29 -5.76 15.74 -19.45
CA PHE A 29 -6.24 14.88 -20.52
C PHE A 29 -6.30 13.41 -20.08
N THR A 30 -5.26 12.90 -19.43
CA THR A 30 -5.26 11.54 -18.89
C THR A 30 -6.37 11.36 -17.85
N ARG A 31 -6.55 12.33 -16.95
CA ARG A 31 -7.66 12.31 -15.99
C ARG A 31 -9.03 12.33 -16.68
N ALA A 32 -9.19 13.11 -17.74
CA ALA A 32 -10.43 13.15 -18.52
C ALA A 32 -10.73 11.81 -19.21
N ILE A 33 -9.71 11.15 -19.77
CA ILE A 33 -9.85 9.81 -20.36
C ILE A 33 -10.18 8.77 -19.29
N GLU A 34 -9.51 8.80 -18.14
CA GLU A 34 -9.80 7.85 -17.06
C GLU A 34 -11.22 8.06 -16.47
N SER A 35 -11.70 9.31 -16.43
CA SER A 35 -13.07 9.64 -16.04
C SER A 35 -14.10 9.16 -17.07
N ASP A 36 -13.86 9.38 -18.36
CA ASP A 36 -14.74 8.92 -19.45
C ASP A 36 -14.74 7.39 -19.56
N ARG A 37 -13.61 6.73 -19.26
CA ARG A 37 -13.57 5.26 -19.15
C ARG A 37 -14.49 4.71 -18.06
N ALA A 38 -14.67 5.45 -16.96
CA ALA A 38 -15.54 5.04 -15.87
C ALA A 38 -17.03 5.24 -16.20
N ASP A 39 -17.36 6.25 -17.02
CA ASP A 39 -18.71 6.57 -17.50
C ASP A 39 -18.65 6.93 -19.00
N PRO A 40 -18.68 5.94 -19.92
CA PRO A 40 -18.37 6.12 -21.34
C PRO A 40 -19.36 7.04 -22.04
N LYS A 41 -18.97 8.30 -22.23
CA LYS A 41 -19.77 9.31 -22.96
C LYS A 41 -19.21 9.57 -24.34
N LEU A 42 -17.93 9.30 -24.57
CA LEU A 42 -17.27 9.53 -25.85
C LEU A 42 -16.81 8.20 -26.48
N PRO A 43 -16.97 8.02 -27.81
CA PRO A 43 -16.48 6.85 -28.52
C PRO A 43 -14.98 6.96 -28.77
N LEU A 44 -14.18 7.04 -27.71
CA LEU A 44 -12.72 7.17 -27.78
C LEU A 44 -12.03 5.80 -27.55
N PRO A 45 -10.94 5.49 -28.28
CA PRO A 45 -10.15 4.28 -28.04
C PRO A 45 -9.25 4.44 -26.80
N HIS A 46 -9.84 4.36 -25.61
CA HIS A 46 -9.16 4.68 -24.34
C HIS A 46 -7.87 3.88 -24.12
N GLU A 47 -7.85 2.58 -24.42
CA GLU A 47 -6.67 1.73 -24.23
C GLU A 47 -5.52 2.12 -25.17
N THR A 48 -5.80 2.43 -26.43
CA THR A 48 -4.79 2.87 -27.40
C THR A 48 -4.19 4.21 -26.99
N ILE A 49 -5.01 5.16 -26.55
CA ILE A 49 -4.55 6.48 -26.10
C ILE A 49 -3.69 6.34 -24.84
N LEU A 50 -4.13 5.54 -23.86
CA LEU A 50 -3.36 5.31 -22.64
C LEU A 50 -2.03 4.57 -22.93
N GLN A 51 -1.99 3.62 -23.86
CA GLN A 51 -0.76 2.94 -24.26
C GLN A 51 0.28 3.92 -24.82
N VAL A 52 -0.12 4.87 -25.67
CA VAL A 52 0.76 5.91 -26.23
C VAL A 52 1.25 6.87 -25.13
N LEU A 53 0.40 7.17 -24.12
CA LEU A 53 0.74 8.09 -23.04
C LEU A 53 1.60 7.47 -21.93
N ARG A 54 1.61 6.14 -21.75
CA ARG A 54 2.31 5.43 -20.66
C ARG A 54 3.77 5.90 -20.42
N PRO A 55 4.63 6.06 -21.44
CA PRO A 55 6.01 6.53 -21.24
C PRO A 55 6.11 7.94 -20.65
N ARG A 56 5.23 8.86 -21.05
CA ARG A 56 5.17 10.24 -20.51
C ARG A 56 4.53 10.28 -19.13
N LEU A 57 3.54 9.43 -18.87
CA LEU A 57 2.92 9.31 -17.55
C LEU A 57 3.89 8.78 -16.50
N ALA A 58 4.83 7.92 -16.91
CA ALA A 58 5.89 7.41 -16.04
C ALA A 58 6.80 8.53 -15.52
N SER A 59 7.11 9.54 -16.36
CA SER A 59 7.95 10.68 -15.97
C SER A 59 7.18 11.81 -15.27
N LEU A 60 5.96 12.10 -15.71
CA LEU A 60 5.15 13.21 -15.17
C LEU A 60 4.42 12.87 -13.88
N LYS A 61 4.16 11.57 -13.61
CA LYS A 61 3.38 11.07 -12.46
C LYS A 61 2.16 11.95 -12.14
N PRO A 62 1.26 12.22 -13.11
CA PRO A 62 0.12 13.06 -12.85
C PRO A 62 -0.83 12.40 -11.84
N GLU A 63 -1.57 13.25 -11.14
CA GLU A 63 -2.57 12.82 -10.16
C GLU A 63 -3.66 12.00 -10.86
N ARG A 64 -3.70 10.71 -10.52
CA ARG A 64 -4.54 9.70 -11.18
C ARG A 64 -6.02 9.92 -10.86
N TYR A 65 -6.92 9.43 -11.71
CA TYR A 65 -8.35 9.47 -11.41
C TYR A 65 -8.69 8.50 -10.26
N PRO A 66 -9.45 8.94 -9.24
CA PRO A 66 -9.73 8.14 -8.05
C PRO A 66 -10.85 7.14 -8.32
N THR A 67 -10.50 5.94 -8.79
CA THR A 67 -11.47 4.83 -8.98
C THR A 67 -11.69 4.08 -7.66
N PRO A 68 -12.86 3.41 -7.47
CA PRO A 68 -13.11 2.65 -6.24
C PRO A 68 -12.04 1.61 -5.92
N MET A 69 -11.53 0.88 -6.93
CA MET A 69 -10.46 -0.11 -6.72
C MET A 69 -9.14 0.55 -6.30
N ARG A 70 -8.78 1.70 -6.88
CA ARG A 70 -7.56 2.43 -6.48
C ARG A 70 -7.69 2.90 -5.04
N GLN A 71 -8.85 3.44 -4.69
CA GLN A 71 -9.11 3.90 -3.34
C GLN A 71 -9.13 2.77 -2.32
N PHE A 72 -9.68 1.61 -2.69
CA PHE A 72 -9.58 0.42 -1.87
C PHE A 72 -8.12 0.01 -1.59
N CYS A 73 -7.23 0.17 -2.58
CA CYS A 73 -5.83 -0.19 -2.45
C CYS A 73 -4.96 0.86 -1.76
N ASP A 74 -5.48 2.07 -1.58
CA ASP A 74 -4.74 3.23 -1.10
C ASP A 74 -4.02 3.00 0.25
N PRO A 75 -4.64 2.36 1.26
CA PRO A 75 -4.00 2.10 2.55
C PRO A 75 -2.79 1.17 2.52
N PHE A 76 -2.66 0.34 1.48
CA PHE A 76 -1.59 -0.65 1.39
C PHE A 76 -0.76 -0.51 0.11
N GLU A 77 -0.89 0.63 -0.59
CA GLU A 77 -0.18 0.89 -1.86
C GLU A 77 1.34 0.75 -1.71
N ASP A 78 1.90 1.21 -0.58
CA ASP A 78 3.34 1.15 -0.28
C ASP A 78 3.85 -0.27 0.01
N LEU A 79 2.95 -1.23 0.26
CA LEU A 79 3.29 -2.63 0.50
C LEU A 79 3.25 -3.47 -0.78
N LEU A 80 2.80 -2.90 -1.90
CA LEU A 80 2.63 -3.62 -3.16
C LEU A 80 3.97 -3.92 -3.84
N THR A 81 4.18 -5.19 -4.19
CA THR A 81 5.33 -5.64 -5.01
C THR A 81 4.86 -6.33 -6.29
N SER A 82 5.70 -6.30 -7.32
CA SER A 82 5.46 -7.02 -8.58
C SER A 82 5.89 -8.49 -8.50
N ASP A 83 6.82 -8.81 -7.61
CA ASP A 83 7.33 -10.17 -7.42
C ASP A 83 6.37 -10.99 -6.55
N ASP A 84 6.54 -12.31 -6.56
CA ASP A 84 5.83 -13.17 -5.61
C ASP A 84 6.57 -13.14 -4.26
N PRO A 85 6.00 -12.51 -3.22
CA PRO A 85 6.63 -12.44 -1.91
C PRO A 85 6.74 -13.84 -1.31
N ASN A 86 7.81 -14.06 -0.54
CA ASN A 86 7.91 -15.25 0.30
C ASN A 86 6.87 -15.19 1.46
N ASP A 87 6.65 -16.31 2.14
CA ASP A 87 5.65 -16.41 3.22
C ASP A 87 5.93 -15.51 4.45
N LYS A 88 7.16 -15.02 4.60
CA LYS A 88 7.56 -14.11 5.69
C LYS A 88 7.54 -12.64 5.28
N SER A 89 7.29 -12.35 4.02
CA SER A 89 7.38 -11.00 3.51
C SER A 89 6.23 -10.15 3.98
N ILE A 90 6.53 -8.90 4.29
CA ILE A 90 5.54 -7.87 4.58
C ILE A 90 4.81 -7.38 3.32
N ARG A 91 5.28 -7.77 2.13
CA ARG A 91 4.81 -7.28 0.85
C ARG A 91 3.59 -8.04 0.35
N ILE A 92 2.75 -7.34 -0.41
CA ILE A 92 1.55 -7.88 -1.04
C ILE A 92 1.78 -7.94 -2.56
N SER A 93 1.66 -9.12 -3.17
CA SER A 93 1.80 -9.25 -4.61
C SER A 93 0.67 -8.52 -5.35
N ARG A 94 1.03 -7.72 -6.35
CA ARG A 94 0.08 -7.04 -7.24
C ARG A 94 -0.84 -8.01 -7.98
N SER A 95 -0.40 -9.26 -8.21
CA SER A 95 -1.22 -10.31 -8.82
C SER A 95 -2.46 -10.65 -7.98
N SER A 96 -2.39 -10.43 -6.66
CA SER A 96 -3.47 -10.73 -5.72
C SER A 96 -4.57 -9.67 -5.70
N LEU A 97 -4.33 -8.46 -6.21
CA LEU A 97 -5.26 -7.33 -6.07
C LEU A 97 -6.58 -7.54 -6.78
N MET A 98 -6.53 -8.00 -8.03
CA MET A 98 -7.74 -8.22 -8.81
C MET A 98 -8.60 -9.36 -8.25
N PRO A 99 -8.04 -10.53 -7.86
CA PRO A 99 -8.80 -11.55 -7.16
C PRO A 99 -9.43 -11.07 -5.86
N ILE A 100 -8.67 -10.37 -5.01
CA ILE A 100 -9.17 -9.83 -3.73
C ILE A 100 -10.32 -8.86 -3.98
N TRP A 101 -10.13 -7.91 -4.91
CA TRP A 101 -11.15 -6.92 -5.26
C TRP A 101 -12.45 -7.57 -5.73
N LYS A 102 -12.39 -8.58 -6.60
CA LYS A 102 -13.58 -9.31 -7.07
C LYS A 102 -14.36 -9.94 -5.91
N VAL A 103 -13.66 -10.67 -5.02
CA VAL A 103 -14.29 -11.32 -3.87
C VAL A 103 -14.95 -10.28 -2.95
N VAL A 104 -14.30 -9.15 -2.69
CA VAL A 104 -14.87 -8.08 -1.84
C VAL A 104 -16.08 -7.44 -2.50
N VAL A 105 -16.02 -7.11 -3.80
CA VAL A 105 -17.14 -6.52 -4.54
C VAL A 105 -18.36 -7.45 -4.55
N GLU A 106 -18.16 -8.74 -4.80
CA GLU A 106 -19.21 -9.76 -4.79
C GLU A 106 -19.83 -9.94 -3.40
N SER A 107 -19.02 -9.85 -2.35
CA SER A 107 -19.43 -10.17 -0.97
C SER A 107 -19.83 -8.93 -0.15
N GLY A 108 -19.56 -7.72 -0.64
CA GLY A 108 -19.69 -6.48 0.11
C GLY A 108 -21.12 -5.97 0.30
N GLY A 109 -22.08 -6.51 -0.45
CA GLY A 109 -23.49 -6.13 -0.34
C GLY A 109 -23.82 -4.69 -0.78
N PRO A 110 -25.06 -4.22 -0.56
CA PRO A 110 -25.54 -2.93 -1.06
C PRO A 110 -24.76 -1.71 -0.54
N ASP A 111 -24.37 -1.72 0.74
CA ASP A 111 -23.65 -0.60 1.36
C ASP A 111 -22.26 -0.40 0.74
N PHE A 112 -21.55 -1.51 0.44
CA PHE A 112 -20.25 -1.44 -0.23
C PHE A 112 -20.40 -0.91 -1.66
N GLN A 113 -21.42 -1.36 -2.38
CA GLN A 113 -21.76 -0.86 -3.72
C GLN A 113 -22.11 0.63 -3.69
N GLN A 114 -22.79 1.10 -2.65
CA GLN A 114 -23.10 2.51 -2.45
C GLN A 114 -21.83 3.33 -2.20
N ALA A 115 -20.93 2.86 -1.34
CA ALA A 115 -19.64 3.52 -1.10
C ALA A 115 -18.80 3.66 -2.39
N MET A 116 -18.80 2.65 -3.26
CA MET A 116 -18.15 2.73 -4.57
C MET A 116 -18.77 3.82 -5.47
N LYS A 117 -20.10 3.88 -5.53
CA LYS A 117 -20.81 4.94 -6.28
C LYS A 117 -20.53 6.33 -5.72
N ASP A 118 -20.38 6.45 -4.40
CA ASP A 118 -20.09 7.73 -3.76
C ASP A 118 -18.67 8.20 -4.07
N ILE A 119 -17.70 7.28 -4.18
CA ILE A 119 -16.35 7.57 -4.70
C ILE A 119 -16.43 8.08 -6.14
N GLU A 120 -17.16 7.39 -7.01
CA GLU A 120 -17.30 7.80 -8.43
C GLU A 120 -17.95 9.18 -8.56
N LYS A 121 -18.99 9.47 -7.77
CA LYS A 121 -19.63 10.79 -7.73
C LYS A 121 -18.70 11.88 -7.21
N ALA A 122 -17.97 11.61 -6.12
CA ALA A 122 -17.01 12.55 -5.56
C ALA A 122 -15.85 12.82 -6.52
N ALA A 123 -15.37 11.78 -7.21
CA ALA A 123 -14.36 11.86 -8.27
C ALA A 123 -14.81 12.74 -9.44
N ALA A 124 -16.04 12.54 -9.92
CA ALA A 124 -16.60 13.32 -11.02
C ALA A 124 -16.78 14.82 -10.66
N THR A 125 -17.12 15.11 -9.40
CA THR A 125 -17.32 16.48 -8.90
C THR A 125 -16.07 17.13 -8.30
N ARG A 126 -14.97 16.38 -8.19
CA ARG A 126 -13.70 16.81 -7.56
C ARG A 126 -13.85 17.26 -6.11
N ASP A 127 -14.82 16.67 -5.41
CA ASP A 127 -15.09 16.96 -4.00
C ASP A 127 -14.19 16.09 -3.12
N THR A 128 -13.03 16.63 -2.74
CA THR A 128 -12.01 15.90 -1.95
C THR A 128 -12.53 15.52 -0.56
N ALA A 129 -13.41 16.32 0.03
CA ALA A 129 -13.98 16.03 1.34
C ALA A 129 -14.96 14.85 1.27
N LYS A 130 -15.86 14.83 0.27
CA LYS A 130 -16.75 13.68 0.05
C LYS A 130 -15.99 12.44 -0.35
N LEU A 131 -14.92 12.60 -1.15
CA LEU A 131 -14.06 11.49 -1.54
C LEU A 131 -13.44 10.83 -0.31
N ALA A 132 -12.83 11.61 0.59
CA ALA A 132 -12.24 11.08 1.84
C ALA A 132 -13.27 10.37 2.75
N ILE A 133 -14.52 10.86 2.80
CA ILE A 133 -15.60 10.19 3.57
C ILE A 133 -15.97 8.85 2.92
N ALA A 134 -16.11 8.83 1.59
CA ALA A 134 -16.46 7.63 0.85
C ALA A 134 -15.34 6.57 0.91
N GLU A 135 -14.08 6.98 0.84
CA GLU A 135 -12.89 6.13 1.02
C GLU A 135 -12.87 5.45 2.39
N ARG A 136 -13.02 6.22 3.48
CA ARG A 136 -13.08 5.66 4.85
C ARG A 136 -14.21 4.66 5.02
N THR A 137 -15.36 4.96 4.41
CA THR A 137 -16.51 4.05 4.41
C THR A 137 -16.20 2.77 3.65
N LEU A 138 -15.58 2.88 2.48
CA LEU A 138 -15.15 1.74 1.66
C LEU A 138 -14.16 0.85 2.42
N TRP A 139 -13.15 1.42 3.09
CA TRP A 139 -12.17 0.64 3.86
C TRP A 139 -12.82 -0.09 5.02
N LYS A 140 -13.71 0.59 5.77
CA LYS A 140 -14.42 -0.01 6.90
C LYS A 140 -15.30 -1.18 6.46
N LEU A 141 -16.04 -1.02 5.36
CA LEU A 141 -16.88 -2.08 4.81
C LEU A 141 -16.03 -3.21 4.24
N GLY A 142 -14.98 -2.89 3.48
CA GLY A 142 -14.05 -3.85 2.91
C GLY A 142 -13.36 -4.72 3.97
N ALA A 143 -12.89 -4.11 5.06
CA ALA A 143 -12.30 -4.82 6.20
C ALA A 143 -13.28 -5.87 6.77
N ARG A 144 -14.51 -5.45 7.08
CA ARG A 144 -15.57 -6.33 7.59
C ARG A 144 -15.94 -7.44 6.62
N THR A 145 -16.02 -7.12 5.32
CA THR A 145 -16.31 -8.12 4.29
C THR A 145 -15.22 -9.19 4.24
N ILE A 146 -13.95 -8.78 4.27
CA ILE A 146 -12.82 -9.72 4.27
C ILE A 146 -12.83 -10.57 5.55
N GLU A 147 -13.00 -9.94 6.71
CA GLU A 147 -13.07 -10.62 8.01
C GLU A 147 -14.17 -11.70 8.02
N ALA A 148 -15.38 -11.35 7.58
CA ALA A 148 -16.48 -12.32 7.49
C ALA A 148 -16.18 -13.46 6.52
N GLN A 149 -15.50 -13.22 5.39
CA GLN A 149 -15.09 -14.30 4.49
C GLN A 149 -14.03 -15.21 5.12
N LEU A 150 -13.08 -14.66 5.87
CA LEU A 150 -12.06 -15.42 6.58
C LEU A 150 -12.66 -16.25 7.72
N GLU A 151 -13.54 -15.67 8.53
CA GLU A 151 -14.26 -16.39 9.59
C GLU A 151 -15.04 -17.58 9.03
N ASN A 152 -15.78 -17.35 7.93
CA ASN A 152 -16.48 -18.43 7.23
C ASN A 152 -15.52 -19.50 6.71
N SER A 153 -14.35 -19.11 6.23
CA SER A 153 -13.32 -20.04 5.75
C SER A 153 -12.77 -20.95 6.87
N HIS A 154 -12.71 -20.46 8.11
CA HIS A 154 -12.24 -21.21 9.27
C HIS A 154 -13.26 -22.24 9.79
N THR A 155 -14.51 -22.19 9.35
CA THR A 155 -15.55 -23.17 9.77
C THR A 155 -15.30 -24.58 9.23
N GLY A 156 -14.41 -24.74 8.25
CA GLY A 156 -13.99 -26.05 7.76
C GLY A 156 -13.17 -26.00 6.48
N VAL A 157 -12.44 -27.10 6.21
CA VAL A 157 -11.56 -27.23 5.03
C VAL A 157 -12.30 -27.01 3.71
N LYS A 158 -13.60 -27.35 3.65
CA LYS A 158 -14.42 -27.15 2.44
C LYS A 158 -14.65 -25.67 2.17
N GLN A 159 -14.91 -24.88 3.21
CA GLN A 159 -15.14 -23.44 3.13
C GLN A 159 -13.85 -22.68 2.81
N GLU A 160 -12.73 -23.08 3.41
CA GLU A 160 -11.41 -22.56 3.03
C GLU A 160 -11.09 -22.80 1.55
N ARG A 161 -11.33 -24.03 1.05
CA ARG A 161 -11.15 -24.35 -0.37
C ARG A 161 -12.07 -23.52 -1.25
N ALA A 162 -13.33 -23.31 -0.85
CA ALA A 162 -14.26 -22.48 -1.61
C ALA A 162 -13.79 -21.02 -1.72
N LEU A 163 -13.28 -20.43 -0.62
CA LEU A 163 -12.70 -19.09 -0.64
C LEU A 163 -11.46 -19.04 -1.54
N ALA A 164 -10.55 -20.01 -1.41
CA ALA A 164 -9.37 -20.12 -2.27
C ALA A 164 -9.73 -20.22 -3.75
N THR A 165 -10.77 -20.98 -4.11
CA THR A 165 -11.28 -21.07 -5.49
C THR A 165 -11.81 -19.74 -5.99
N ARG A 166 -12.55 -18.98 -5.16
CA ARG A 166 -13.05 -17.64 -5.53
C ARG A 166 -11.93 -16.63 -5.72
N LEU A 167 -10.88 -16.72 -4.90
CA LEU A 167 -9.64 -15.96 -5.08
C LEU A 167 -8.79 -16.48 -6.25
N GLY A 168 -9.17 -17.58 -6.91
CA GLY A 168 -8.44 -18.18 -8.02
C GLY A 168 -7.26 -19.08 -7.62
N SER A 169 -6.71 -18.92 -6.41
CA SER A 169 -5.67 -19.80 -5.85
C SER A 169 -5.50 -19.58 -4.35
N ARG A 170 -4.99 -20.60 -3.66
CA ARG A 170 -4.67 -20.56 -2.21
C ARG A 170 -3.56 -19.56 -1.90
N VAL A 171 -2.69 -19.24 -2.86
CA VAL A 171 -1.59 -18.27 -2.68
C VAL A 171 -2.08 -16.88 -2.31
N HIS A 172 -3.32 -16.53 -2.66
CA HIS A 172 -3.91 -15.23 -2.37
C HIS A 172 -4.53 -15.13 -0.96
N LEU A 173 -4.66 -16.23 -0.21
CA LEU A 173 -5.29 -16.20 1.12
C LEU A 173 -4.50 -15.37 2.13
N SER A 174 -3.17 -15.46 2.10
CA SER A 174 -2.31 -14.66 2.99
C SER A 174 -2.46 -13.17 2.70
N ALA A 175 -2.38 -12.79 1.42
CA ALA A 175 -2.61 -11.42 0.96
C ALA A 175 -4.03 -10.92 1.30
N PHE A 176 -5.05 -11.77 1.15
CA PHE A 176 -6.43 -11.44 1.50
C PHE A 176 -6.57 -11.12 2.99
N SER A 177 -5.97 -11.93 3.86
CA SER A 177 -5.92 -11.69 5.32
C SER A 177 -5.17 -10.41 5.67
N ALA A 178 -3.99 -10.19 5.09
CA ALA A 178 -3.20 -8.99 5.32
C ALA A 178 -3.95 -7.71 4.92
N VAL A 179 -4.57 -7.69 3.73
CA VAL A 179 -5.39 -6.57 3.26
C VAL A 179 -6.52 -6.28 4.22
N GLY A 180 -7.27 -7.29 4.66
CA GLY A 180 -8.36 -7.12 5.63
C GLY A 180 -7.90 -6.41 6.90
N LYS A 181 -6.78 -6.85 7.49
CA LYS A 181 -6.20 -6.25 8.70
C LYS A 181 -5.74 -4.80 8.47
N ILE A 182 -5.10 -4.51 7.34
CA ILE A 182 -4.61 -3.15 7.04
C ILE A 182 -5.77 -2.17 6.87
N LEU A 183 -6.89 -2.60 6.26
CA LEU A 183 -8.06 -1.74 6.05
C LEU A 183 -8.68 -1.23 7.35
N HIS A 184 -8.54 -1.95 8.48
CA HIS A 184 -9.00 -1.46 9.78
C HIS A 184 -8.28 -0.18 10.23
N VAL A 185 -7.03 0.02 9.80
CA VAL A 185 -6.22 1.21 10.11
C VAL A 185 -6.04 2.13 8.89
N GLY A 186 -6.90 1.99 7.87
CA GLY A 186 -6.77 2.75 6.63
C GLY A 186 -6.87 4.27 6.82
N GLU A 187 -7.71 4.73 7.76
CA GLU A 187 -7.83 6.15 8.08
C GLU A 187 -6.56 6.73 8.70
N GLU A 188 -5.92 5.99 9.60
CA GLU A 188 -4.67 6.37 10.23
C GLU A 188 -3.50 6.35 9.22
N ILE A 189 -3.53 5.42 8.27
CA ILE A 189 -2.58 5.41 7.15
C ILE A 189 -2.81 6.59 6.21
N ALA A 190 -4.05 6.99 5.95
CA ALA A 190 -4.33 8.20 5.18
C ALA A 190 -3.76 9.45 5.87
N GLN A 191 -3.92 9.57 7.20
CA GLN A 191 -3.30 10.64 7.99
C GLN A 191 -1.77 10.61 7.92
N LEU A 192 -1.17 9.41 7.95
CA LEU A 192 0.27 9.23 7.76
C LEU A 192 0.72 9.77 6.40
N ARG A 193 -0.02 9.47 5.32
CA ARG A 193 0.32 9.93 3.97
C ARG A 193 0.12 11.43 3.81
N GLU A 194 -0.89 12.01 4.44
CA GLU A 194 -1.10 13.46 4.47
C GLU A 194 0.05 14.17 5.20
N ARG A 195 0.49 13.63 6.34
CA ARG A 195 1.62 14.16 7.11
C ARG A 195 2.95 14.01 6.37
N PHE A 196 3.14 12.90 5.66
CA PHE A 196 4.35 12.56 4.89
C PHE A 196 4.02 12.35 3.41
N PRO A 197 3.75 13.41 2.64
CA PRO A 197 3.27 13.28 1.26
C PRO A 197 4.31 12.67 0.32
N SER A 198 5.60 12.83 0.64
CA SER A 198 6.70 12.26 -0.14
C SER A 198 7.24 10.98 0.50
N ALA A 199 7.21 9.88 -0.27
CA ALA A 199 7.94 8.66 0.05
C ALA A 199 9.26 8.61 -0.74
N PRO A 200 10.34 8.05 -0.18
CA PRO A 200 10.44 7.52 1.18
C PRO A 200 10.73 8.63 2.23
N ILE A 201 10.27 8.40 3.46
CA ILE A 201 10.57 9.20 4.66
C ILE A 201 12.03 8.94 5.06
N ARG A 202 12.87 9.97 5.01
CA ARG A 202 14.32 9.81 5.23
C ARG A 202 14.70 9.69 6.70
N VAL A 203 14.07 10.51 7.54
CA VAL A 203 14.37 10.66 8.97
C VAL A 203 13.08 11.00 9.70
N LEU A 204 12.88 10.39 10.87
CA LEU A 204 11.83 10.81 11.81
C LEU A 204 12.45 11.75 12.85
N ASP A 205 11.93 12.98 12.95
CA ASP A 205 12.31 13.93 13.99
C ASP A 205 11.52 13.70 15.30
N LYS A 206 11.79 14.51 16.33
CA LYS A 206 11.12 14.34 17.65
C LYS A 206 9.60 14.60 17.59
N ASN A 207 9.16 15.54 16.75
CA ASN A 207 7.75 15.86 16.58
C ASN A 207 7.04 14.76 15.80
N ASP A 208 7.68 14.22 14.76
CA ASP A 208 7.17 13.09 13.98
C ASP A 208 7.01 11.85 14.84
N VAL A 209 8.02 11.52 15.65
CA VAL A 209 7.96 10.37 16.58
C VAL A 209 6.85 10.56 17.61
N LYS A 210 6.69 11.78 18.14
CA LYS A 210 5.60 12.09 19.08
C LYS A 210 4.23 11.92 18.43
N TRP A 211 4.06 12.41 17.20
CA TRP A 211 2.81 12.32 16.44
C TRP A 211 2.46 10.87 16.10
N LEU A 212 3.43 10.09 15.59
CA LEU A 212 3.25 8.66 15.32
C LEU A 212 2.90 7.86 16.58
N ARG A 213 3.51 8.20 17.72
CA ARG A 213 3.17 7.62 19.02
C ARG A 213 1.73 7.93 19.40
N ASP A 214 1.30 9.18 19.28
CA ASP A 214 -0.07 9.57 19.67
C ASP A 214 -1.11 8.87 18.79
N LEU A 215 -0.83 8.70 17.50
CA LEU A 215 -1.66 7.93 16.58
C LEU A 215 -1.68 6.43 16.95
N PHE A 216 -0.51 5.83 17.21
CA PHE A 216 -0.41 4.45 17.72
C PHE A 216 -1.25 4.23 18.99
N MET A 217 -1.13 5.12 19.98
CA MET A 217 -1.89 5.02 21.23
C MET A 217 -3.40 5.15 21.02
N SER A 218 -3.82 5.98 20.05
CA SER A 218 -5.21 6.08 19.64
C SER A 218 -5.72 4.77 19.04
N ILE A 219 -4.93 4.12 18.18
CA ILE A 219 -5.25 2.81 17.60
C ILE A 219 -5.35 1.76 18.72
N SER A 220 -4.37 1.67 19.63
CA SER A 220 -4.43 0.73 20.76
C SER A 220 -5.71 0.86 21.59
N LYS A 221 -6.22 2.09 21.74
CA LYS A 221 -7.44 2.35 22.50
C LYS A 221 -8.71 2.02 21.73
N THR A 222 -8.75 2.29 20.42
CA THR A 222 -9.98 2.26 19.61
C THR A 222 -10.12 1.01 18.75
N LYS A 223 -9.00 0.40 18.38
CA LYS A 223 -8.86 -0.74 17.45
C LYS A 223 -7.73 -1.67 17.95
N PRO A 224 -7.85 -2.23 19.17
CA PRO A 224 -6.81 -3.07 19.75
C PRO A 224 -6.51 -4.28 18.86
N GLY A 225 -5.23 -4.60 18.66
CA GLY A 225 -4.74 -5.69 17.81
C GLY A 225 -4.34 -5.27 16.39
N PHE A 226 -4.68 -4.06 15.95
CA PHE A 226 -4.33 -3.56 14.61
C PHE A 226 -3.11 -2.64 14.59
N GLU A 227 -2.49 -2.38 15.73
CA GLU A 227 -1.30 -1.54 15.82
C GLU A 227 -0.11 -2.04 15.00
N PRO A 228 0.17 -3.37 14.93
CA PRO A 228 1.23 -3.86 14.06
C PRO A 228 1.03 -3.50 12.59
N MET A 229 -0.23 -3.44 12.11
CA MET A 229 -0.53 -3.05 10.72
C MET A 229 -0.20 -1.58 10.46
N PHE A 230 -0.45 -0.70 11.43
CA PHE A 230 -0.07 0.70 11.33
C PHE A 230 1.46 0.85 11.34
N LEU A 231 2.15 0.14 12.22
CA LEU A 231 3.63 0.16 12.26
C LEU A 231 4.23 -0.40 10.97
N LEU A 232 3.59 -1.39 10.35
CA LEU A 232 3.98 -1.91 9.04
C LEU A 232 3.83 -0.86 7.93
N ALA A 233 2.74 -0.09 7.93
CA ALA A 233 2.55 1.00 6.97
C ALA A 233 3.59 2.13 7.16
N VAL A 234 3.96 2.45 8.40
CA VAL A 234 5.08 3.36 8.69
C VAL A 234 6.38 2.79 8.14
N LEU A 235 6.69 1.52 8.45
CA LEU A 235 7.89 0.82 8.00
C LEU A 235 8.03 0.86 6.47
N ALA A 236 6.94 0.61 5.75
CA ALA A 236 6.92 0.58 4.29
C ALA A 236 7.31 1.92 3.65
N ARG A 237 7.11 3.04 4.35
CA ARG A 237 7.45 4.39 3.87
C ARG A 237 8.82 4.86 4.31
N LEU A 238 9.50 4.18 5.23
CA LEU A 238 10.82 4.59 5.71
C LEU A 238 11.91 4.25 4.69
N LEU A 239 12.81 5.20 4.44
CA LEU A 239 14.04 4.93 3.68
C LEU A 239 14.96 3.97 4.45
N ARG A 240 14.92 4.06 5.78
CA ARG A 240 15.74 3.27 6.70
C ARG A 240 14.83 2.62 7.74
N PRO A 241 14.67 1.29 7.70
CA PRO A 241 13.87 0.53 8.68
C PRO A 241 14.24 0.84 10.13
N SER A 242 15.53 1.08 10.39
CA SER A 242 16.03 1.39 11.74
C SER A 242 15.40 2.64 12.36
N GLU A 243 14.89 3.59 11.57
CA GLU A 243 14.22 4.79 12.09
C GLU A 243 12.98 4.45 12.93
N LEU A 244 12.33 3.31 12.69
CA LEU A 244 11.18 2.85 13.46
C LEU A 244 11.53 2.55 14.94
N PHE A 245 12.80 2.22 15.24
CA PHE A 245 13.24 2.03 16.63
C PHE A 245 13.17 3.31 17.47
N LYS A 246 13.18 4.50 16.86
CA LYS A 246 12.91 5.76 17.59
C LYS A 246 11.52 5.74 18.21
N LEU A 247 10.54 5.26 17.46
CA LEU A 247 9.16 5.13 17.91
C LEU A 247 9.03 4.03 18.97
N ILE A 248 9.58 2.84 18.71
CA ILE A 248 9.59 1.72 19.66
C ILE A 248 10.17 2.15 21.02
N ARG A 249 11.28 2.91 21.01
CA ARG A 249 11.91 3.42 22.24
C ARG A 249 11.02 4.37 23.02
N VAL A 250 10.30 5.25 22.35
CA VAL A 250 9.38 6.20 23.02
C VAL A 250 8.16 5.45 23.57
N LEU A 251 7.66 4.44 22.85
CA LEU A 251 6.56 3.59 23.30
C LEU A 251 6.96 2.73 24.51
N SER A 252 8.21 2.28 24.60
CA SER A 252 8.72 1.45 25.71
C SER A 252 9.13 2.23 26.96
N THR A 253 9.48 3.52 26.84
CA THR A 253 9.96 4.33 27.99
C THR A 253 8.85 5.01 28.79
N LYS A 254 7.62 5.10 28.25
CA LYS A 254 6.46 5.74 28.90
C LYS A 254 5.31 4.78 29.22
N SER A 255 5.51 3.48 29.07
CA SER A 255 4.47 2.49 29.31
C SER A 255 4.21 2.38 30.82
N ASP A 256 3.06 2.88 31.28
CA ASP A 256 2.37 2.19 32.37
C ASP A 256 2.18 0.73 31.91
N ASP A 257 2.66 -0.20 32.73
CA ASP A 257 3.04 -1.59 32.42
C ASP A 257 1.88 -2.51 31.95
N ARG A 258 0.71 -1.96 31.62
CA ARG A 258 -0.53 -2.68 31.28
C ARG A 258 -1.13 -2.38 29.91
N THR A 259 -0.76 -1.29 29.22
CA THR A 259 -1.52 -0.82 28.04
C THR A 259 -0.84 -1.00 26.69
N ILE A 260 0.44 -1.36 26.65
CA ILE A 260 1.14 -1.71 25.40
C ILE A 260 1.64 -3.12 25.62
N GLU A 261 0.82 -4.11 25.28
CA GLU A 261 1.18 -5.51 25.42
C GLU A 261 2.56 -5.72 24.78
N LYS A 262 3.50 -6.29 25.56
CA LYS A 262 4.89 -6.50 25.16
C LYS A 262 5.00 -7.26 23.81
N THR A 263 3.93 -7.95 23.41
CA THR A 263 3.75 -8.66 22.15
C THR A 263 3.77 -7.75 20.92
N ASN A 264 3.04 -6.62 20.90
CA ASN A 264 2.88 -5.82 19.67
C ASN A 264 4.19 -5.10 19.27
N LEU A 265 4.95 -4.60 20.25
CA LEU A 265 6.27 -4.02 20.02
C LEU A 265 7.31 -5.10 19.70
N ALA A 266 7.19 -6.28 20.30
CA ALA A 266 8.05 -7.43 20.00
C ALA A 266 7.89 -7.86 18.53
N GLU A 267 6.64 -8.06 18.09
CA GLU A 267 6.28 -8.38 16.71
C GLU A 267 6.80 -7.34 15.73
N THR A 268 6.65 -6.05 16.04
CA THR A 268 7.16 -5.00 15.15
C THR A 268 8.68 -5.00 15.04
N GLY A 269 9.39 -5.22 16.15
CA GLY A 269 10.84 -5.36 16.12
C GLY A 269 11.27 -6.57 15.29
N ASP A 270 10.55 -7.69 15.41
CA ASP A 270 10.79 -8.89 14.61
C ASP A 270 10.57 -8.61 13.11
N LEU A 271 9.54 -7.83 12.72
CA LEU A 271 9.32 -7.43 11.33
C LEU A 271 10.50 -6.65 10.74
N ILE A 272 11.16 -5.78 11.55
CA ILE A 272 12.37 -5.07 11.10
C ILE A 272 13.51 -6.06 10.86
N ILE A 273 13.65 -7.06 11.74
CA ILE A 273 14.69 -8.10 11.60
C ILE A 273 14.41 -9.00 10.39
N ASP A 274 13.15 -9.40 10.17
CA ASP A 274 12.76 -10.19 9.00
C ASP A 274 13.04 -9.44 7.69
N LEU A 275 12.77 -8.13 7.63
CA LEU A 275 13.12 -7.29 6.48
C LEU A 275 14.64 -7.23 6.23
N LEU A 276 15.44 -7.18 7.29
CA LEU A 276 16.90 -7.25 7.17
C LEU A 276 17.35 -8.64 6.71
N ALA A 277 16.71 -9.71 7.18
CA ALA A 277 16.98 -11.08 6.78
C ALA A 277 16.63 -11.36 5.31
N GLU A 278 15.56 -10.73 4.78
CA GLU A 278 15.26 -10.75 3.34
C GLU A 278 16.40 -10.17 2.51
N THR A 279 17.00 -9.07 2.98
CA THR A 279 18.15 -8.44 2.30
C THR A 279 19.36 -9.37 2.31
N VAL A 280 19.60 -10.09 3.41
CA VAL A 280 20.68 -11.10 3.48
C VAL A 280 20.43 -12.25 2.52
N THR A 281 19.19 -12.75 2.47
CA THR A 281 18.81 -13.82 1.52
C THR A 281 19.02 -13.37 0.07
N GLU A 282 18.69 -12.11 -0.25
CA GLU A 282 18.93 -11.56 -1.58
C GLU A 282 20.42 -11.46 -1.92
N ILE A 283 21.26 -11.08 -0.95
CA ILE A 283 22.72 -11.06 -1.11
C ILE A 283 23.23 -12.48 -1.41
N GLU A 284 22.84 -13.47 -0.61
CA GLU A 284 23.25 -14.88 -0.78
C GLU A 284 22.83 -15.45 -2.13
N GLN A 285 21.57 -15.23 -2.53
CA GLN A 285 21.07 -15.66 -3.83
C GLN A 285 21.75 -14.90 -4.98
N GLY A 286 22.02 -13.60 -4.81
CA GLY A 286 22.70 -12.78 -5.81
C GLY A 286 24.11 -13.27 -6.11
N VAL A 287 24.85 -13.66 -5.07
CA VAL A 287 26.18 -14.27 -5.20
C VAL A 287 26.11 -15.60 -5.95
N GLY A 288 25.07 -16.40 -5.71
CA GLY A 288 24.88 -17.70 -6.37
C GLY A 288 24.35 -17.64 -7.81
N THR A 289 23.70 -16.53 -8.22
CA THR A 289 23.01 -16.40 -9.51
C THR A 289 23.72 -15.47 -10.51
N GLY A 290 24.88 -14.92 -10.15
CA GLY A 290 25.67 -14.04 -11.02
C GLY A 290 25.08 -12.63 -11.17
N LYS A 291 24.35 -12.13 -10.15
CA LYS A 291 23.94 -10.72 -10.11
C LYS A 291 25.19 -9.81 -10.07
N ASP A 292 25.04 -8.58 -10.58
CA ASP A 292 26.11 -7.58 -10.62
C ASP A 292 26.78 -7.39 -9.25
N GLU A 293 28.10 -7.51 -9.20
CA GLU A 293 28.91 -7.39 -7.98
C GLU A 293 28.68 -6.03 -7.31
N ALA A 294 28.52 -4.96 -8.09
CA ALA A 294 28.25 -3.62 -7.56
C ALA A 294 26.90 -3.56 -6.83
N TYR A 295 25.89 -4.26 -7.32
CA TYR A 295 24.58 -4.37 -6.67
C TYR A 295 24.69 -5.13 -5.34
N ILE A 296 25.36 -6.29 -5.33
CA ILE A 296 25.54 -7.10 -4.11
C ILE A 296 26.32 -6.31 -3.04
N LEU A 297 27.41 -5.64 -3.43
CA LEU A 297 28.18 -4.79 -2.52
C LEU A 297 27.36 -3.62 -1.97
N SER A 298 26.45 -3.06 -2.77
CA SER A 298 25.56 -1.98 -2.32
C SER A 298 24.57 -2.47 -1.25
N LEU A 299 23.98 -3.66 -1.43
CA LEU A 299 23.09 -4.29 -0.45
C LEU A 299 23.83 -4.63 0.84
N ALA A 300 25.02 -5.21 0.75
CA ALA A 300 25.83 -5.55 1.92
C ALA A 300 26.22 -4.31 2.73
N ARG A 301 26.60 -3.20 2.06
CA ARG A 301 26.87 -1.92 2.72
C ARG A 301 25.63 -1.33 3.38
N TRP A 302 24.47 -1.43 2.73
CA TRP A 302 23.21 -0.96 3.29
C TRP A 302 22.82 -1.76 4.54
N TYR A 303 22.89 -3.09 4.48
CA TYR A 303 22.62 -3.97 5.62
C TYR A 303 23.55 -3.67 6.79
N ALA A 304 24.87 -3.58 6.54
CA ALA A 304 25.84 -3.26 7.59
C ALA A 304 25.57 -1.88 8.22
N SER A 305 25.20 -0.88 7.42
CA SER A 305 24.79 0.43 7.92
C SER A 305 23.57 0.33 8.84
N GLU A 306 22.52 -0.39 8.44
CA GLU A 306 21.31 -0.55 9.27
C GLU A 306 21.61 -1.32 10.56
N PHE A 307 22.38 -2.40 10.50
CA PHE A 307 22.77 -3.17 11.68
C PHE A 307 23.60 -2.34 12.68
N VAL A 308 24.53 -1.50 12.18
CA VAL A 308 25.29 -0.58 13.02
C VAL A 308 24.38 0.44 13.70
N ARG A 309 23.36 0.96 13.01
CA ARG A 309 22.38 1.87 13.61
C ARG A 309 21.60 1.20 14.73
N ILE A 310 21.08 -0.01 14.49
CA ILE A 310 20.32 -0.79 15.48
C ILE A 310 21.17 -1.04 16.74
N THR A 311 22.38 -1.55 16.57
CA THR A 311 23.24 -1.93 17.71
C THR A 311 23.90 -0.73 18.40
N ARG A 312 24.36 0.29 17.67
CA ARG A 312 25.11 1.43 18.24
C ARG A 312 24.25 2.65 18.52
N GLU A 313 23.40 3.06 17.59
CA GLU A 313 22.59 4.28 17.74
C GLU A 313 21.38 4.02 18.64
N PHE A 314 20.71 2.87 18.48
CA PHE A 314 19.58 2.47 19.31
C PHE A 314 19.96 1.69 20.58
N LYS A 315 21.25 1.35 20.74
CA LYS A 315 21.81 0.62 21.89
C LYS A 315 21.09 -0.71 22.17
N ILE A 316 20.61 -1.37 21.12
CA ILE A 316 20.06 -2.72 21.23
C ILE A 316 21.24 -3.65 21.50
N ARG A 317 21.14 -4.44 22.58
CA ARG A 317 22.23 -5.32 22.97
C ARG A 317 22.38 -6.43 21.93
N LYS A 318 23.63 -6.75 21.56
CA LYS A 318 23.96 -7.84 20.63
C LYS A 318 23.52 -9.24 21.10
N ASP A 319 23.35 -9.41 22.41
CA ASP A 319 22.84 -10.63 23.03
C ASP A 319 21.32 -10.57 23.31
N GLY A 320 20.65 -9.51 22.85
CA GLY A 320 19.21 -9.32 22.96
C GLY A 320 18.46 -9.90 21.76
N ARG A 321 17.12 -9.92 21.84
CA ARG A 321 16.22 -10.48 20.80
C ARG A 321 16.49 -9.98 19.37
N TRP A 322 17.01 -8.76 19.22
CA TRP A 322 17.19 -8.08 17.93
C TRP A 322 18.65 -7.70 17.64
N GLY A 323 19.60 -8.25 18.39
CA GLY A 323 21.02 -7.88 18.36
C GLY A 323 21.95 -8.88 17.69
#